data_AF-A0A960AU94-F1
#
_entry.id   AF-A0A960AU94-F1
#
_cell.length_a   1.000
_cell.length_b   1.000
_cell.length_c   1.000
_cell.angle_alpha   90.00
_cell.angle_beta   90.00
_cell.angle_gamma   90.00
#
_symmetry.space_group_name_H-M   'P 1'
#
loop_
_entity.id
_entity.type
_entity.pdbx_description
1 polymer ?
#
loop_
_entity_poly.entity_id
_entity_poly.type
_entity_poly.pdbx_seq_one_letter_code
_entity_poly.pdbx_strand_id
1 'polypeptide(L)'
;MTTHWEERVKLARSSKFAALAATGALALVGCSSGDSASDSGSPEAAGMIGGAECATGTIKASGSSAQKNAMTEWINAYQTACEGATIEYSPSGSSAGRADFINNQVAFAGSDSAMEGDELQQAAARCDATPPINIPMVGGAIALTYNLEGVDNLVLTPDVTAKIFNNEITNWNDPALAEVNPEVSLPDAPIAQFHRSDGSGTTDNFTQWMAATAPDAWPYEPGSDWTAKGGQGSKGSDGVAASVKSTPNSIGYVELSFVETQGLKAASVDNGGGPVAPNADTATAGLASAKVTPNPDAGEGDLTMEIDYAVQDSAAYPVLLLTYEIVCQSGNAADTLPLTQSFLTYTASTEGQSMLSGIGYVPLPGELETQVADAVNSLS
;
A
#
# COMPACT_ATOMS: atom_id res chain seq x y z
N MET A 1 -5.63 -53.65 37.95
CA MET A 1 -6.86 -53.85 37.15
C MET A 1 -6.69 -52.97 35.89
N THR A 2 -5.86 -53.30 34.89
CA THR A 2 -6.05 -54.32 33.82
C THR A 2 -7.50 -54.33 33.34
N THR A 3 -7.85 -53.77 32.19
CA THR A 3 -7.67 -54.28 30.80
C THR A 3 -7.77 -53.11 29.78
N HIS A 4 -6.88 -52.85 28.81
CA HIS A 4 -6.58 -53.55 27.53
C HIS A 4 -7.77 -53.69 26.55
N TRP A 5 -7.77 -52.88 25.48
CA TRP A 5 -8.15 -53.30 24.11
C TRP A 5 -7.51 -52.35 23.09
N GLU A 6 -6.53 -52.88 22.38
CA GLU A 6 -6.01 -52.38 21.10
C GLU A 6 -6.93 -52.88 19.98
N GLU A 7 -7.14 -52.11 18.91
CA GLU A 7 -7.51 -52.69 17.63
C GLU A 7 -6.78 -52.04 16.46
N ARG A 8 -6.40 -52.92 15.53
CA ARG A 8 -5.33 -52.76 14.55
C ARG A 8 -5.83 -52.18 13.23
N VAL A 9 -5.04 -51.24 12.70
CA VAL A 9 -4.54 -51.12 11.32
C VAL A 9 -5.25 -51.92 10.21
N LYS A 10 -5.76 -51.20 9.20
CA LYS A 10 -5.70 -51.64 7.79
C LYS A 10 -5.14 -50.53 6.90
N LEU A 11 -3.89 -50.70 6.47
CA LEU A 11 -3.31 -50.00 5.32
C LEU A 11 -4.08 -50.37 4.05
N ALA A 12 -4.41 -49.38 3.23
CA ALA A 12 -4.64 -49.56 1.80
C ALA A 12 -3.64 -48.65 1.05
N ARG A 13 -2.55 -49.28 0.58
CA ARG A 13 -1.61 -48.72 -0.40
C ARG A 13 -2.25 -48.82 -1.78
N SER A 14 -2.30 -47.72 -2.52
CA SER A 14 -2.58 -47.72 -3.96
C SER A 14 -1.54 -46.88 -4.67
N SER A 15 -0.37 -47.48 -4.90
CA SER A 15 0.63 -46.96 -5.83
C SER A 15 0.16 -47.23 -7.26
N LYS A 16 0.10 -46.20 -8.10
CA LYS A 16 0.11 -46.36 -9.56
C LYS A 16 1.29 -45.61 -10.13
N PHE A 17 2.31 -46.40 -10.47
CA PHE A 17 3.38 -46.04 -11.39
C PHE A 17 2.80 -45.94 -12.80
N ALA A 18 3.17 -44.89 -13.53
CA ALA A 18 3.19 -44.89 -14.99
C ALA A 18 4.46 -44.16 -15.43
N ALA A 19 5.50 -44.94 -15.70
CA ALA A 19 6.70 -44.51 -16.41
C ALA A 19 6.37 -44.42 -17.90
N LEU A 20 6.67 -43.30 -18.54
CA LEU A 20 6.78 -43.21 -20.00
C LEU A 20 8.23 -42.94 -20.39
N ALA A 21 8.62 -43.68 -21.42
CA ALA A 21 9.97 -43.96 -21.86
C ALA A 21 10.68 -42.74 -22.49
N ALA A 22 11.98 -42.71 -22.25
CA ALA A 22 12.94 -41.85 -22.90
C ALA A 22 13.13 -42.20 -24.39
N THR A 23 13.19 -41.18 -25.23
CA THR A 23 13.88 -41.22 -26.52
C THR A 23 14.97 -40.17 -26.52
N GLY A 24 16.21 -40.63 -26.37
CA GLY A 24 17.40 -39.82 -26.55
C GLY A 24 17.69 -39.58 -28.01
N ALA A 25 18.07 -38.35 -28.35
CA ALA A 25 18.79 -38.02 -29.57
C ALA A 25 20.20 -37.59 -29.17
N LEU A 26 21.16 -38.49 -29.40
CA LEU A 26 22.59 -38.17 -29.39
C LEU A 26 22.92 -37.27 -30.58
N ALA A 27 23.42 -36.06 -30.32
CA ALA A 27 24.07 -35.23 -31.33
C ALA A 27 25.55 -35.04 -30.96
N LEU A 28 26.37 -35.83 -31.65
CA LEU A 28 27.77 -35.62 -32.08
C LEU A 28 28.70 -34.76 -31.19
N VAL A 29 29.58 -35.46 -30.48
CA VAL A 29 30.90 -34.94 -30.06
C VAL A 29 31.77 -34.76 -31.31
N GLY A 30 32.04 -33.50 -31.67
CA GLY A 30 33.11 -33.14 -32.59
C GLY A 30 34.42 -32.95 -31.81
N CYS A 31 35.37 -33.87 -31.99
CA CYS A 31 36.75 -33.65 -31.55
C CYS A 31 37.37 -32.54 -32.40
N SER A 32 37.68 -31.40 -31.77
CA SER A 32 38.65 -30.42 -32.28
C SER A 32 39.80 -30.35 -31.28
N SER A 33 40.99 -30.66 -31.78
CA SER A 33 42.24 -30.70 -31.04
C SER A 33 42.65 -29.33 -30.51
N GLY A 34 42.99 -29.29 -29.23
CA GLY A 34 44.02 -28.44 -28.60
C GLY A 34 43.98 -26.93 -28.85
N ASP A 35 43.62 -26.18 -27.81
CA ASP A 35 44.52 -25.14 -27.27
C ASP A 35 44.10 -24.79 -25.83
N SER A 36 45.10 -24.44 -25.01
CA SER A 36 44.94 -24.14 -23.60
C SER A 36 44.17 -22.83 -23.44
N ALA A 37 42.98 -22.88 -22.84
CA ALA A 37 42.24 -21.69 -22.44
C ALA A 37 41.88 -21.80 -20.95
N SER A 38 42.39 -20.83 -20.20
CA SER A 38 41.94 -20.48 -18.86
C SER A 38 40.42 -20.50 -18.77
N ASP A 39 39.91 -21.22 -17.77
CA ASP A 39 38.52 -21.20 -17.34
C ASP A 39 38.17 -19.79 -16.84
N SER A 40 37.84 -18.90 -17.77
CA SER A 40 37.08 -17.70 -17.48
C SER A 40 35.62 -18.14 -17.40
N GLY A 41 35.18 -18.49 -16.19
CA GLY A 41 33.77 -18.72 -15.91
C GLY A 41 32.97 -17.58 -16.55
N SER A 42 32.08 -17.93 -17.47
CA SER A 42 31.09 -16.98 -17.97
C SER A 42 30.37 -16.40 -16.74
N PRO A 43 30.22 -15.07 -16.61
CA PRO A 43 29.43 -14.53 -15.51
C PRO A 43 28.07 -15.21 -15.57
N GLU A 44 27.68 -15.86 -14.46
CA GLU A 44 26.30 -16.28 -14.28
C GLU A 44 25.43 -15.06 -14.59
N ALA A 45 24.50 -15.22 -15.53
CA ALA A 45 23.61 -14.12 -15.88
C ALA A 45 22.94 -13.65 -14.58
N ALA A 46 23.07 -12.36 -14.26
CA ALA A 46 22.37 -11.79 -13.12
C ALA A 46 20.88 -12.14 -13.25
N GLY A 47 20.26 -12.56 -12.14
CA GLY A 47 18.82 -12.82 -12.12
C GLY A 47 18.06 -11.60 -12.63
N MET A 48 16.89 -11.81 -13.24
CA MET A 48 16.02 -10.74 -13.69
C MET A 48 14.64 -10.92 -13.08
N ILE A 49 13.98 -9.83 -12.67
CA ILE A 49 12.59 -9.83 -12.22
C ILE A 49 11.91 -8.53 -12.67
N GLY A 50 10.76 -8.61 -13.34
CA GLY A 50 10.04 -7.43 -13.81
C GLY A 50 10.86 -6.47 -14.68
N GLY A 51 11.88 -6.96 -15.39
CA GLY A 51 12.79 -6.12 -16.17
C GLY A 51 13.91 -5.43 -15.37
N ALA A 52 13.99 -5.66 -14.05
CA ALA A 52 15.11 -5.24 -13.22
C ALA A 52 16.22 -6.30 -13.18
N GLU A 53 17.48 -5.86 -13.34
CA GLU A 53 18.66 -6.67 -13.04
C GLU A 53 18.79 -6.85 -11.53
N CYS A 54 18.83 -8.09 -11.05
CA CYS A 54 18.95 -8.38 -9.63
C CYS A 54 20.21 -7.75 -9.04
N ALA A 55 20.03 -7.05 -7.93
CA ALA A 55 21.10 -6.49 -7.12
C ALA A 55 21.19 -7.24 -5.79
N THR A 56 22.34 -7.15 -5.13
CA THR A 56 22.60 -7.79 -3.84
C THR A 56 22.86 -6.74 -2.76
N GLY A 57 22.90 -7.16 -1.50
CA GLY A 57 23.16 -6.29 -0.36
C GLY A 57 21.93 -6.09 0.51
N THR A 58 21.94 -5.02 1.31
CA THR A 58 20.85 -4.73 2.25
C THR A 58 20.46 -3.26 2.17
N ILE A 59 19.17 -3.00 2.02
CA ILE A 59 18.60 -1.66 2.15
C ILE A 59 17.55 -1.65 3.25
N LYS A 60 17.42 -0.47 3.89
CA LYS A 60 16.34 -0.16 4.83
C LYS A 60 15.43 0.86 4.21
N ALA A 61 14.14 0.69 4.43
CA ALA A 61 13.08 1.60 4.04
C ALA A 61 12.06 1.71 5.17
N SER A 62 11.34 2.82 5.21
CA SER A 62 10.34 3.04 6.25
C SER A 62 9.28 4.04 5.82
N GLY A 63 8.11 3.95 6.45
CA GLY A 63 7.11 4.98 6.35
C GLY A 63 5.70 4.43 6.33
N SER A 64 4.92 4.80 5.31
CA SER A 64 3.49 4.49 5.20
C SER A 64 3.17 3.06 5.61
N SER A 65 2.31 2.94 6.62
CA SER A 65 1.73 1.64 6.99
C SER A 65 0.64 1.21 6.01
N ALA A 66 0.11 2.13 5.19
CA ALA A 66 -0.94 1.83 4.23
C ALA A 66 -0.44 0.88 3.14
N GLN A 67 0.80 1.02 2.69
CA GLN A 67 1.40 0.14 1.67
C GLN A 67 2.06 -1.14 2.20
N LYS A 68 1.97 -1.40 3.51
CA LYS A 68 2.69 -2.52 4.15
C LYS A 68 2.40 -3.87 3.46
N ASN A 69 1.17 -4.14 3.07
CA ASN A 69 0.80 -5.42 2.46
C ASN A 69 1.35 -5.53 1.03
N ALA A 70 1.28 -4.46 0.23
CA ALA A 70 1.95 -4.40 -1.08
C ALA A 70 3.46 -4.61 -0.96
N MET A 71 4.10 -3.88 -0.03
CA MET A 71 5.54 -4.00 0.23
C MET A 71 5.95 -5.39 0.68
N THR A 72 5.13 -6.06 1.51
CA THR A 72 5.38 -7.45 1.93
C THR A 72 5.43 -8.39 0.74
N GLU A 73 4.46 -8.27 -0.17
CA GLU A 73 4.37 -9.09 -1.37
C GLU A 73 5.52 -8.81 -2.36
N TRP A 74 5.84 -7.54 -2.61
CA TRP A 74 6.98 -7.16 -3.45
C TRP A 74 8.31 -7.63 -2.90
N ILE A 75 8.57 -7.45 -1.60
CA ILE A 75 9.80 -7.92 -0.95
C ILE A 75 9.93 -9.43 -1.05
N ASN A 76 8.84 -10.17 -0.80
CA ASN A 76 8.84 -11.63 -0.88
C ASN A 76 9.19 -12.11 -2.30
N ALA A 77 8.54 -11.54 -3.32
CA ALA A 77 8.79 -11.89 -4.71
C ALA A 77 10.22 -11.53 -5.14
N TYR A 78 10.66 -10.30 -4.86
CA TYR A 78 11.99 -9.81 -5.23
C TYR A 78 13.11 -10.63 -4.57
N GLN A 79 13.06 -10.84 -3.25
CA GLN A 79 14.10 -11.61 -2.55
C GLN A 79 14.11 -13.10 -2.91
N THR A 80 12.99 -13.62 -3.41
CA THR A 80 12.93 -14.99 -3.94
C THR A 80 13.66 -15.09 -5.28
N ALA A 81 13.54 -14.07 -6.14
CA ALA A 81 14.19 -14.05 -7.45
C ALA A 81 15.66 -13.58 -7.40
N CYS A 82 15.97 -12.66 -6.50
CA CYS A 82 17.27 -12.00 -6.37
C CYS A 82 17.99 -12.46 -5.11
N GLU A 83 18.65 -13.62 -5.19
CA GLU A 83 19.44 -14.18 -4.09
C GLU A 83 20.50 -13.18 -3.60
N GLY A 84 20.62 -13.03 -2.28
CA GLY A 84 21.58 -12.11 -1.66
C GLY A 84 21.08 -10.66 -1.53
N ALA A 85 19.86 -10.35 -1.96
CA ALA A 85 19.17 -9.11 -1.60
C ALA A 85 18.48 -9.20 -0.24
N THR A 86 18.46 -8.11 0.51
CA THR A 86 17.65 -7.94 1.72
C THR A 86 17.03 -6.56 1.74
N ILE A 87 15.70 -6.50 1.74
CA ILE A 87 14.91 -5.27 1.84
C ILE A 87 14.18 -5.30 3.17
N GLU A 88 14.52 -4.36 4.06
CA GLU A 88 13.86 -4.20 5.35
C GLU A 88 12.91 -3.00 5.31
N TYR A 89 11.60 -3.23 5.25
CA TYR A 89 10.60 -2.16 5.33
C TYR A 89 9.96 -2.05 6.72
N SER A 90 10.02 -0.86 7.31
CA SER A 90 9.39 -0.53 8.59
C SER A 90 8.12 0.31 8.39
N PRO A 91 6.90 -0.23 8.61
CA PRO A 91 5.65 0.51 8.47
C PRO A 91 5.40 1.45 9.66
N SER A 92 6.20 2.50 9.79
CA SER A 92 6.25 3.43 10.93
C SER A 92 5.26 4.60 10.86
N GLY A 93 4.58 4.81 9.74
CA GLY A 93 3.78 5.99 9.43
C GLY A 93 4.50 6.95 8.50
N SER A 94 3.77 7.65 7.63
CA SER A 94 4.31 8.47 6.55
C SER A 94 5.21 9.60 7.06
N SER A 95 4.81 10.28 8.15
CA SER A 95 5.61 11.35 8.76
C SER A 95 6.91 10.81 9.36
N ALA A 96 6.89 9.61 9.95
CA ALA A 96 8.10 8.96 10.46
C ALA A 96 9.02 8.53 9.30
N GLY A 97 8.46 7.97 8.22
CA GLY A 97 9.23 7.61 7.02
C GLY A 97 9.97 8.80 6.42
N ARG A 98 9.28 9.93 6.22
CA ARG A 98 9.90 11.17 5.73
C ARG A 98 10.99 11.68 6.66
N ALA A 99 10.77 11.62 7.98
CA ALA A 99 11.79 11.97 8.96
C ALA A 99 13.01 11.04 8.91
N ASP A 100 12.81 9.72 8.82
CA ASP A 100 13.88 8.72 8.70
C ASP A 100 14.69 8.95 7.41
N PHE A 101 14.01 9.33 6.32
CA PHE A 101 14.66 9.72 5.07
C PHE A 101 15.48 11.01 5.24
N ILE A 102 14.89 12.09 5.74
CA ILE A 102 15.62 13.35 6.00
C ILE A 102 16.87 13.11 6.86
N ASN A 103 16.78 12.23 7.84
CA ASN A 103 17.88 11.89 8.75
C ASN A 103 18.87 10.84 8.20
N ASN A 104 18.79 10.51 6.92
CA ASN A 104 19.67 9.56 6.23
C ASN A 104 19.71 8.16 6.89
N GLN A 105 18.57 7.69 7.40
CA GLN A 105 18.47 6.39 8.07
C GLN A 105 17.99 5.27 7.13
N VAL A 106 17.35 5.64 6.03
CA VAL A 106 16.78 4.74 5.04
C VAL A 106 17.17 5.14 3.62
N ALA A 107 17.23 4.14 2.74
CA ALA A 107 17.53 4.34 1.32
C ALA A 107 16.40 5.11 0.62
N PHE A 108 15.15 4.78 0.95
CA PHE A 108 13.96 5.46 0.48
C PHE A 108 12.89 5.47 1.58
N ALA A 109 11.91 6.36 1.47
CA ALA A 109 10.75 6.40 2.37
C ALA A 109 9.43 6.22 1.62
N GLY A 110 8.53 5.45 2.23
CA GLY A 110 7.15 5.34 1.78
C GLY A 110 6.28 6.41 2.41
N SER A 111 5.46 7.13 1.64
CA SER A 111 4.59 8.18 2.20
C SER A 111 3.31 8.35 1.39
N ASP A 112 2.15 8.36 2.04
CA ASP A 112 0.87 8.69 1.37
C ASP A 112 0.67 10.20 1.17
N SER A 113 1.63 11.01 1.64
CA SER A 113 1.68 12.45 1.42
C SER A 113 3.05 12.78 0.82
N ALA A 114 3.09 13.44 -0.33
CA ALA A 114 4.35 13.90 -0.91
C ALA A 114 5.11 14.81 0.08
N MET A 115 6.44 14.79 0.01
CA MET A 115 7.26 15.73 0.76
C MET A 115 7.09 17.14 0.20
N GLU A 116 6.93 18.12 1.08
CA GLU A 116 6.71 19.52 0.70
C GLU A 116 7.42 20.52 1.63
N GLY A 117 7.49 21.78 1.19
CA GLY A 117 7.97 22.89 2.00
C GLY A 117 9.35 22.66 2.64
N ASP A 118 9.43 22.82 3.96
CA ASP A 118 10.68 22.71 4.71
C ASP A 118 11.27 21.30 4.67
N GLU A 119 10.45 20.25 4.52
CA GLU A 119 10.94 18.87 4.45
C GLU A 119 11.79 18.66 3.20
N LEU A 120 11.38 19.20 2.04
CA LEU A 120 12.16 19.13 0.79
C LEU A 120 13.54 19.79 0.96
N GLN A 121 13.59 20.94 1.62
CA GLN A 121 14.83 21.66 1.88
C GLN A 121 15.75 20.90 2.85
N GLN A 122 15.17 20.28 3.88
CA GLN A 122 15.92 19.46 4.82
C GLN A 122 16.50 18.21 4.14
N ALA A 123 15.69 17.54 3.31
CA ALA A 123 16.12 16.37 2.56
C ALA A 123 17.17 16.69 1.48
N ALA A 124 17.19 17.91 0.93
CA ALA A 124 18.17 18.29 -0.09
C ALA A 124 19.62 18.11 0.37
N ALA A 125 19.89 18.24 1.68
CA ALA A 125 21.22 18.07 2.26
C ALA A 125 21.79 16.65 2.06
N ARG A 126 20.93 15.62 1.94
CA ARG A 126 21.34 14.23 1.66
C ARG A 126 21.26 13.84 0.17
N CYS A 127 20.82 14.75 -0.69
CA CYS A 127 20.56 14.51 -2.11
C CYS A 127 21.38 15.47 -2.99
N ASP A 128 22.69 15.60 -2.71
CA ASP A 128 23.61 16.50 -3.43
C ASP A 128 23.12 17.96 -3.58
N ALA A 129 22.46 18.49 -2.55
CA ALA A 129 21.84 19.82 -2.52
C ALA A 129 20.71 20.02 -3.55
N THR A 130 20.13 18.92 -4.04
CA THR A 130 18.88 18.91 -4.82
C THR A 130 17.75 18.34 -3.97
N PRO A 131 16.55 18.92 -3.96
CA PRO A 131 15.41 18.32 -3.28
C PRO A 131 15.12 16.90 -3.80
N PRO A 132 14.60 15.99 -2.95
CA PRO A 132 14.20 14.65 -3.39
C PRO A 132 13.00 14.72 -4.34
N ILE A 133 12.66 13.57 -4.92
CA ILE A 133 11.48 13.37 -5.76
C ILE A 133 10.50 12.41 -5.10
N ASN A 134 9.22 12.60 -5.40
CA ASN A 134 8.12 11.74 -4.96
C ASN A 134 7.65 10.89 -6.14
N ILE A 135 7.85 9.57 -6.06
CA ILE A 135 7.49 8.63 -7.13
C ILE A 135 6.25 7.83 -6.71
N PRO A 136 5.06 8.03 -7.31
CA PRO A 136 3.89 7.25 -6.96
C PRO A 136 4.10 5.78 -7.34
N MET A 137 3.79 4.86 -6.41
CA MET A 137 4.06 3.44 -6.60
C MET A 137 2.83 2.56 -6.42
N VAL A 138 1.89 2.97 -5.57
CA VAL A 138 0.64 2.24 -5.33
C VAL A 138 -0.48 3.18 -4.89
N GLY A 139 -1.67 2.98 -5.45
CA GLY A 139 -2.90 3.63 -5.02
C GLY A 139 -3.75 2.73 -4.14
N GLY A 140 -4.74 3.30 -3.47
CA GLY A 140 -5.68 2.50 -2.67
C GLY A 140 -6.91 3.26 -2.23
N ALA A 141 -7.93 2.51 -1.84
CA ALA A 141 -9.08 3.05 -1.13
C ALA A 141 -8.79 3.13 0.37
N ILE A 142 -9.17 4.24 1.00
CA ILE A 142 -9.26 4.35 2.45
C ILE A 142 -10.66 3.87 2.85
N ALA A 143 -10.76 2.60 3.21
CA ALA A 143 -12.01 2.01 3.66
C ALA A 143 -12.42 2.56 5.03
N LEU A 144 -13.66 3.07 5.11
CA LEU A 144 -14.33 3.37 6.38
C LEU A 144 -14.83 2.05 6.98
N THR A 145 -13.97 1.41 7.78
CA THR A 145 -14.24 0.09 8.36
C THR A 145 -15.04 0.19 9.65
N TYR A 146 -15.98 -0.73 9.87
CA TYR A 146 -16.87 -0.72 11.02
C TYR A 146 -17.12 -2.11 11.58
N ASN A 147 -17.57 -2.16 12.85
CA ASN A 147 -17.96 -3.38 13.55
C ASN A 147 -19.36 -3.21 14.15
N LEU A 148 -20.37 -3.64 13.40
CA LEU A 148 -21.77 -3.62 13.79
C LEU A 148 -22.38 -5.01 13.59
N GLU A 149 -22.93 -5.56 14.66
CA GLU A 149 -23.61 -6.84 14.60
C GLU A 149 -24.90 -6.72 13.76
N GLY A 150 -25.07 -7.62 12.79
CA GLY A 150 -26.26 -7.66 11.92
C GLY A 150 -26.34 -6.57 10.84
N VAL A 151 -25.35 -5.68 10.74
CA VAL A 151 -25.28 -4.65 9.69
C VAL A 151 -24.21 -5.05 8.67
N ASP A 152 -24.63 -5.34 7.44
CA ASP A 152 -23.71 -5.74 6.35
C ASP A 152 -23.51 -4.65 5.29
N ASN A 153 -24.49 -3.74 5.13
CA ASN A 153 -24.48 -2.71 4.10
C ASN A 153 -24.71 -1.33 4.75
N LEU A 154 -23.67 -0.80 5.39
CA LEU A 154 -23.68 0.56 5.90
C LEU A 154 -23.31 1.53 4.76
N VAL A 155 -24.09 2.60 4.62
CA VAL A 155 -23.80 3.73 3.73
C VAL A 155 -23.45 4.94 4.58
N LEU A 156 -22.38 5.64 4.20
CA LEU A 156 -21.96 6.91 4.79
C LEU A 156 -21.89 7.99 3.71
N THR A 157 -22.29 9.20 4.07
CA THR A 157 -22.01 10.41 3.27
C THR A 157 -20.83 11.16 3.88
N PRO A 158 -20.19 12.10 3.15
CA PRO A 158 -19.19 12.99 3.72
C PRO A 158 -19.65 13.70 4.99
N ASP A 159 -20.85 14.28 4.98
CA ASP A 159 -21.42 15.01 6.12
C ASP A 159 -21.62 14.13 7.36
N VAL A 160 -22.19 12.93 7.18
CA VAL A 160 -22.39 11.98 8.29
C VAL A 160 -21.04 11.48 8.82
N THR A 161 -20.09 11.19 7.93
CA THR A 161 -18.73 10.78 8.31
C THR A 161 -18.03 11.87 9.11
N ALA A 162 -18.07 13.12 8.63
CA ALA A 162 -17.51 14.29 9.31
C ALA A 162 -18.09 14.44 10.72
N LYS A 163 -19.42 14.34 10.87
CA LYS A 163 -20.10 14.43 12.16
C LYS A 163 -19.76 13.29 13.11
N ILE A 164 -19.57 12.06 12.62
CA ILE A 164 -19.11 10.93 13.45
C ILE A 164 -17.70 11.22 13.97
N PHE A 165 -16.77 11.59 13.10
CA PHE A 165 -15.36 11.80 13.45
C PHE A 165 -15.08 13.15 14.16
N ASN A 166 -16.03 14.08 14.12
CA ASN A 166 -16.06 15.33 14.91
C ASN A 166 -16.89 15.21 16.21
N ASN A 167 -17.38 14.01 16.55
CA ASN A 167 -18.13 13.72 17.79
C ASN A 167 -19.46 14.47 17.93
N GLU A 168 -20.10 14.79 16.81
CA GLU A 168 -21.47 15.33 16.76
C GLU A 168 -22.51 14.22 16.67
N ILE A 169 -22.23 13.18 15.87
CA ILE A 169 -22.97 11.92 15.87
C ILE A 169 -22.24 10.94 16.78
N THR A 170 -22.88 10.60 17.91
CA THR A 170 -22.28 9.75 18.96
C THR A 170 -22.99 8.43 19.17
N ASN A 171 -24.11 8.19 18.46
CA ASN A 171 -24.91 6.97 18.54
C ASN A 171 -25.25 6.47 17.13
N TRP A 172 -25.23 5.16 16.92
CA TRP A 172 -25.48 4.54 15.63
C TRP A 172 -26.91 4.73 15.11
N ASN A 173 -27.90 4.94 15.97
CA ASN A 173 -29.29 5.22 15.56
C ASN A 173 -29.59 6.71 15.32
N ASP A 174 -28.55 7.56 15.22
CA ASP A 174 -28.75 8.98 14.99
C ASP A 174 -29.62 9.24 13.74
N PRO A 175 -30.59 10.16 13.80
CA PRO A 175 -31.50 10.42 12.69
C PRO A 175 -30.81 10.71 11.36
N ALA A 176 -29.67 11.41 11.36
CA ALA A 176 -28.94 11.73 10.14
C ALA A 176 -28.31 10.47 9.50
N LEU A 177 -27.81 9.54 10.33
CA LEU A 177 -27.30 8.27 9.83
C LEU A 177 -28.42 7.32 9.39
N ALA A 178 -29.55 7.31 10.11
CA ALA A 178 -30.73 6.51 9.77
C ALA A 178 -31.40 6.97 8.47
N GLU A 179 -31.40 8.27 8.18
CA GLU A 179 -31.95 8.81 6.93
C GLU A 179 -31.21 8.28 5.70
N VAL A 180 -29.88 8.13 5.79
CA VAL A 180 -29.03 7.58 4.72
C VAL A 180 -29.16 6.05 4.63
N ASN A 181 -29.66 5.39 5.68
CA ASN A 181 -29.72 3.93 5.80
C ASN A 181 -31.14 3.42 6.14
N PRO A 182 -32.18 3.73 5.35
CA PRO A 182 -33.58 3.45 5.70
C PRO A 182 -33.91 1.95 5.79
N GLU A 183 -33.11 1.10 5.14
CA GLU A 183 -33.29 -0.36 5.13
C GLU A 183 -32.41 -1.08 6.18
N VAL A 184 -31.56 -0.35 6.90
CA VAL A 184 -30.65 -0.91 7.90
C VAL A 184 -31.22 -0.70 9.30
N SER A 185 -31.30 -1.79 10.08
CA SER A 185 -31.65 -1.70 11.50
C SER A 185 -30.44 -1.25 12.31
N LEU A 186 -30.25 0.06 12.44
CA LEU A 186 -29.15 0.63 13.21
C LEU A 186 -29.39 0.47 14.74
N PRO A 187 -28.38 0.02 15.51
CA PRO A 187 -28.54 -0.19 16.94
C PRO A 187 -28.57 1.13 17.72
N ASP A 188 -29.29 1.14 18.84
CA ASP A 188 -29.13 2.18 19.87
C ASP A 188 -27.87 1.90 20.69
N ALA A 189 -26.72 2.28 20.14
CA ALA A 189 -25.42 2.02 20.73
C ALA A 189 -24.45 3.17 20.48
N PRO A 190 -23.61 3.53 21.47
CA PRO A 190 -22.60 4.55 21.28
C PRO A 190 -21.59 4.14 20.21
N ILE A 191 -21.10 5.12 19.46
CA ILE A 191 -20.06 4.92 18.44
C ILE A 191 -18.68 5.00 19.10
N ALA A 192 -17.86 3.99 18.91
CA ALA A 192 -16.44 4.01 19.26
C ALA A 192 -15.59 4.34 18.02
N GLN A 193 -15.08 5.57 17.92
CA GLN A 193 -14.25 5.98 16.78
C GLN A 193 -12.77 5.66 17.05
N PHE A 194 -12.09 5.11 16.03
CA PHE A 194 -10.64 4.91 16.03
C PHE A 194 -9.97 5.77 14.96
N HIS A 195 -8.88 6.43 15.34
CA HIS A 195 -8.02 7.21 14.45
C HIS A 195 -6.56 6.78 14.60
N ARG A 196 -5.69 7.24 13.72
CA ARG A 196 -4.25 6.99 13.83
C ARG A 196 -3.66 7.77 14.98
N SER A 197 -2.85 7.12 15.82
CA SER A 197 -2.10 7.80 16.90
C SER A 197 -0.74 8.36 16.46
N ASP A 198 -0.32 8.03 15.25
CA ASP A 198 0.97 8.33 14.65
C ASP A 198 0.78 9.15 13.37
N GLY A 199 1.76 9.99 13.01
CA GLY A 199 1.74 10.82 11.82
C GLY A 199 1.55 9.98 10.55
N SER A 200 0.41 10.16 9.90
CA SER A 200 -0.13 9.22 8.92
C SER A 200 -0.57 9.93 7.64
N GLY A 201 -0.12 9.44 6.49
CA GLY A 201 -0.63 9.89 5.20
C GLY A 201 -2.06 9.40 4.94
N THR A 202 -2.45 8.24 5.45
CA THR A 202 -3.87 7.80 5.45
C THR A 202 -4.76 8.81 6.17
N THR A 203 -4.33 9.32 7.32
CA THR A 203 -5.04 10.40 8.03
C THR A 203 -5.09 11.66 7.19
N ASP A 204 -3.96 12.06 6.63
CA ASP A 204 -3.88 13.26 5.80
C ASP A 204 -4.87 13.21 4.63
N ASN A 205 -4.83 12.15 3.81
CA ASN A 205 -5.76 11.95 2.68
C ASN A 205 -7.24 11.88 3.15
N PHE A 206 -7.52 11.21 4.27
CA PHE A 206 -8.88 11.19 4.86
C PHE A 206 -9.36 12.60 5.23
N THR A 207 -8.49 13.41 5.85
CA THR A 207 -8.83 14.80 6.22
C THR A 207 -8.92 15.73 5.02
N GLN A 208 -8.14 15.52 3.95
CA GLN A 208 -8.28 16.22 2.69
C GLN A 208 -9.62 15.92 2.02
N TRP A 209 -10.03 14.64 2.00
CA TRP A 209 -11.36 14.26 1.53
C TRP A 209 -12.47 14.95 2.33
N MET A 210 -12.38 14.95 3.66
CA MET A 210 -13.34 15.65 4.52
C MET A 210 -13.41 17.16 4.23
N ALA A 211 -12.27 17.83 4.13
CA ALA A 211 -12.21 19.26 3.84
C ALA A 211 -12.80 19.60 2.47
N ALA A 212 -12.58 18.74 1.46
CA ALA A 212 -13.11 18.93 0.12
C ALA A 212 -14.62 18.69 0.01
N THR A 213 -15.17 17.75 0.78
CA THR A 213 -16.54 17.23 0.57
C THR A 213 -17.53 17.55 1.68
N ALA A 214 -17.05 17.93 2.86
CA ALA A 214 -17.89 18.29 4.01
C ALA A 214 -17.38 19.56 4.75
N PRO A 215 -17.03 20.66 4.07
CA PRO A 215 -16.41 21.84 4.70
C PRO A 215 -17.27 22.50 5.80
N ASP A 216 -18.59 22.35 5.73
CA ASP A 216 -19.50 22.91 6.75
C ASP A 216 -19.55 22.06 8.03
N ALA A 217 -19.31 20.75 7.93
CA ALA A 217 -19.35 19.80 9.05
C ALA A 217 -17.95 19.42 9.58
N TRP A 218 -16.90 19.71 8.80
CA TRP A 218 -15.52 19.39 9.11
C TRP A 218 -14.73 20.64 9.52
N PRO A 219 -14.49 20.87 10.83
CA PRO A 219 -13.86 22.10 11.31
C PRO A 219 -12.33 22.04 11.34
N TYR A 220 -11.72 20.98 10.79
CA TYR A 220 -10.28 20.73 10.90
C TYR A 220 -9.58 20.98 9.57
N GLU A 221 -8.40 21.58 9.64
CA GLU A 221 -7.48 21.60 8.50
C GLU A 221 -6.99 20.19 8.19
N PRO A 222 -6.70 19.87 6.91
CA PRO A 222 -6.03 18.64 6.56
C PRO A 222 -4.68 18.50 7.26
N GLY A 223 -4.31 17.26 7.60
CA GLY A 223 -2.97 16.99 8.10
C GLY A 223 -2.77 15.60 8.68
N SER A 224 -1.50 15.18 8.66
CA SER A 224 -1.10 13.82 9.06
C SER A 224 -1.24 13.49 10.55
N ASP A 225 -1.31 14.50 11.41
CA ASP A 225 -1.38 14.37 12.87
C ASP A 225 -2.79 14.62 13.44
N TRP A 226 -3.82 14.68 12.57
CA TRP A 226 -5.19 14.89 13.02
C TRP A 226 -5.67 13.75 13.94
N THR A 227 -6.38 14.13 15.00
CA THR A 227 -6.98 13.20 15.96
C THR A 227 -8.50 13.34 15.99
N ALA A 228 -9.22 12.22 15.95
CA ALA A 228 -10.67 12.24 16.10
C ALA A 228 -11.05 12.73 17.51
N LYS A 229 -11.82 13.81 17.57
CA LYS A 229 -12.33 14.35 18.83
C LYS A 229 -13.18 13.28 19.51
N GLY A 230 -12.92 12.98 20.79
CA GLY A 230 -13.64 11.95 21.53
C GLY A 230 -13.30 10.49 21.14
N GLY A 231 -12.53 10.29 20.07
CA GLY A 231 -12.11 8.97 19.60
C GLY A 231 -10.83 8.45 20.26
N GLN A 232 -10.43 7.24 19.89
CA GLN A 232 -9.27 6.53 20.44
C GLN A 232 -8.17 6.37 19.38
N GLY A 233 -6.94 6.73 19.74
CA GLY A 233 -5.78 6.57 18.86
C GLY A 233 -5.30 5.12 18.82
N SER A 234 -5.01 4.60 17.63
CA SER A 234 -4.34 3.31 17.42
C SER A 234 -3.18 3.48 16.45
N LYS A 235 -2.06 2.80 16.72
CA LYS A 235 -0.85 2.95 15.92
C LYS A 235 -0.92 2.14 14.63
N GLY A 236 -0.66 2.80 13.50
CA GLY A 236 -0.61 2.15 12.19
C GLY A 236 -1.96 1.61 11.71
N SER A 237 -1.99 1.20 10.44
CA SER A 237 -3.18 0.57 9.83
C SER A 237 -3.57 -0.74 10.54
N ASP A 238 -2.59 -1.56 10.93
CA ASP A 238 -2.84 -2.80 11.71
C ASP A 238 -3.57 -2.51 13.03
N GLY A 239 -3.13 -1.47 13.75
CA GLY A 239 -3.68 -1.13 15.05
C GLY A 239 -5.12 -0.65 14.94
N VAL A 240 -5.41 0.25 13.99
CA VAL A 240 -6.79 0.72 13.76
C VAL A 240 -7.70 -0.44 13.35
N ALA A 241 -7.28 -1.28 12.40
CA ALA A 241 -8.07 -2.43 11.96
C ALA A 241 -8.33 -3.43 13.11
N ALA A 242 -7.31 -3.73 13.93
CA ALA A 242 -7.46 -4.62 15.08
C ALA A 242 -8.38 -4.04 16.16
N SER A 243 -8.30 -2.73 16.41
CA SER A 243 -9.18 -2.02 17.35
C SER A 243 -10.63 -2.06 16.90
N VAL A 244 -10.91 -1.81 15.62
CA VAL A 244 -12.26 -1.93 15.05
C VAL A 244 -12.77 -3.37 15.15
N LYS A 245 -11.94 -4.33 14.75
CA LYS A 245 -12.29 -5.77 14.80
C LYS A 245 -12.70 -6.25 16.20
N SER A 246 -11.98 -5.79 17.22
CA SER A 246 -12.16 -6.26 18.60
C SER A 246 -13.20 -5.47 19.40
N THR A 247 -13.62 -4.30 18.92
CA THR A 247 -14.54 -3.39 19.63
C THR A 247 -15.89 -3.34 18.93
N PRO A 248 -16.97 -3.87 19.52
CA PRO A 248 -18.32 -3.72 18.99
C PRO A 248 -18.72 -2.24 18.89
N ASN A 249 -19.60 -1.93 17.94
CA ASN A 249 -20.13 -0.59 17.68
C ASN A 249 -19.04 0.44 17.35
N SER A 250 -18.00 0.02 16.63
CA SER A 250 -16.86 0.86 16.30
C SER A 250 -16.76 1.20 14.82
N ILE A 251 -16.00 2.25 14.53
CA ILE A 251 -15.65 2.71 13.19
C ILE A 251 -14.22 3.24 13.18
N GLY A 252 -13.52 3.06 12.07
CA GLY A 252 -12.20 3.64 11.80
C GLY A 252 -11.96 3.76 10.30
N TYR A 253 -10.77 4.20 9.92
CA TYR A 253 -10.35 4.32 8.53
C TYR A 253 -9.00 3.62 8.35
N VAL A 254 -8.90 2.76 7.34
CA VAL A 254 -7.68 2.03 6.99
C VAL A 254 -7.61 1.85 5.48
N GLU A 255 -6.43 1.62 4.95
CA GLU A 255 -6.29 1.16 3.56
C GLU A 255 -7.00 -0.20 3.39
N LEU A 256 -7.70 -0.38 2.26
CA LEU A 256 -8.60 -1.49 1.96
C LEU A 256 -7.98 -2.88 2.19
N SER A 257 -6.71 -3.10 1.85
CA SER A 257 -6.07 -4.41 2.05
C SER A 257 -6.12 -4.89 3.51
N PHE A 258 -6.17 -3.98 4.49
CA PHE A 258 -6.32 -4.32 5.91
C PHE A 258 -7.73 -4.80 6.25
N VAL A 259 -8.75 -4.32 5.53
CA VAL A 259 -10.12 -4.80 5.69
C VAL A 259 -10.22 -6.24 5.18
N GLU A 260 -9.68 -6.50 3.99
CA GLU A 260 -9.71 -7.81 3.34
C GLU A 260 -8.93 -8.85 4.15
N THR A 261 -7.68 -8.55 4.51
CA THR A 261 -6.81 -9.46 5.26
C THR A 261 -7.32 -9.77 6.67
N GLN A 262 -8.02 -8.83 7.31
CA GLN A 262 -8.58 -9.04 8.65
C GLN A 262 -10.04 -9.51 8.65
N GLY A 263 -10.69 -9.64 7.50
CA GLY A 263 -12.09 -10.05 7.40
C GLY A 263 -13.04 -9.04 8.07
N LEU A 264 -12.75 -7.76 7.91
CA LEU A 264 -13.57 -6.65 8.38
C LEU A 264 -14.64 -6.28 7.35
N LYS A 265 -15.57 -5.42 7.77
CA LYS A 265 -16.54 -4.77 6.88
C LYS A 265 -16.09 -3.34 6.58
N ALA A 266 -16.49 -2.83 5.42
CA ALA A 266 -16.30 -1.45 5.03
C ALA A 266 -17.62 -0.84 4.56
N ALA A 267 -17.84 0.43 4.86
CA ALA A 267 -19.03 1.14 4.44
C ALA A 267 -18.92 1.54 2.97
N SER A 268 -20.05 1.50 2.27
CA SER A 268 -20.19 2.22 1.00
C SER A 268 -20.22 3.72 1.29
N VAL A 269 -19.63 4.51 0.39
CA VAL A 269 -19.63 5.97 0.50
C VAL A 269 -20.45 6.56 -0.63
N ASP A 270 -21.40 7.43 -0.29
CA ASP A 270 -22.14 8.23 -1.26
C ASP A 270 -21.63 9.67 -1.25
N ASN A 271 -20.83 10.00 -2.27
CA ASN A 271 -20.27 11.36 -2.48
C ASN A 271 -21.19 12.26 -3.33
N GLY A 272 -22.44 11.86 -3.54
CA GLY A 272 -23.41 12.53 -4.42
C GLY A 272 -23.64 11.81 -5.77
N GLY A 273 -22.84 10.80 -6.09
CA GLY A 273 -23.01 9.91 -7.25
C GLY A 273 -23.81 8.64 -6.95
N GLY A 274 -24.24 8.45 -5.70
CA GLY A 274 -24.80 7.21 -5.16
C GLY A 274 -23.78 6.40 -4.35
N PRO A 275 -24.23 5.42 -3.55
CA PRO A 275 -23.35 4.64 -2.68
C PRO A 275 -22.40 3.73 -3.47
N VAL A 276 -21.10 3.88 -3.26
CA VAL A 276 -20.06 3.04 -3.87
C VAL A 276 -19.29 2.28 -2.79
N ALA A 277 -19.19 0.95 -2.91
CA ALA A 277 -18.40 0.12 -2.02
C ALA A 277 -16.91 0.18 -2.38
N PRO A 278 -15.98 0.14 -1.40
CA PRO A 278 -14.56 0.10 -1.70
C PRO A 278 -14.15 -1.27 -2.24
N ASN A 279 -13.49 -1.29 -3.39
CA ASN A 279 -12.74 -2.41 -3.94
C ASN A 279 -11.67 -1.86 -4.90
N ALA A 280 -10.80 -2.72 -5.42
CA ALA A 280 -9.74 -2.30 -6.35
C ALA A 280 -10.29 -1.61 -7.62
N ASP A 281 -11.39 -2.08 -8.19
CA ASP A 281 -11.98 -1.50 -9.41
C ASP A 281 -12.59 -0.11 -9.14
N THR A 282 -13.33 0.04 -8.04
CA THR A 282 -13.96 1.33 -7.69
C THR A 282 -12.93 2.35 -7.22
N ALA A 283 -11.85 1.91 -6.57
CA ALA A 283 -10.72 2.77 -6.23
C ALA A 283 -9.95 3.19 -7.49
N THR A 284 -9.76 2.28 -8.45
CA THR A 284 -9.16 2.59 -9.77
C THR A 284 -10.00 3.64 -10.50
N ALA A 285 -11.33 3.48 -10.52
CA ALA A 285 -12.23 4.47 -11.12
C ALA A 285 -12.14 5.83 -10.41
N GLY A 286 -12.00 5.86 -9.09
CA GLY A 286 -11.82 7.09 -8.31
C GLY A 286 -10.49 7.79 -8.60
N LEU A 287 -9.41 7.04 -8.80
CA LEU A 287 -8.10 7.59 -9.14
C LEU A 287 -7.94 7.93 -10.64
N ALA A 288 -8.92 7.62 -11.48
CA ALA A 288 -8.82 7.83 -12.93
C ALA A 288 -8.69 9.32 -13.33
N SER A 289 -9.15 10.25 -12.49
CA SER A 289 -9.01 11.69 -12.71
C SER A 289 -7.74 12.28 -12.11
N ALA A 290 -6.95 11.49 -11.36
CA ALA A 290 -5.73 11.96 -10.72
C ALA A 290 -4.69 12.34 -11.78
N LYS A 291 -3.98 13.44 -11.56
CA LYS A 291 -3.02 13.99 -12.54
C LYS A 291 -1.68 14.21 -11.90
N VAL A 292 -0.62 13.95 -12.66
CA VAL A 292 0.73 14.34 -12.28
C VAL A 292 0.80 15.87 -12.28
N THR A 293 1.06 16.42 -11.11
CA THR A 293 1.24 17.85 -10.84
C THR A 293 2.55 17.98 -10.04
N PRO A 294 3.72 17.96 -10.72
CA PRO A 294 5.01 17.95 -10.06
C PRO A 294 5.18 19.17 -9.15
N ASN A 295 5.76 18.95 -7.98
CA ASN A 295 6.08 20.05 -7.07
C ASN A 295 7.26 20.86 -7.66
N PRO A 296 7.09 22.17 -7.93
CA PRO A 296 8.15 22.99 -8.51
C PRO A 296 9.39 23.14 -7.60
N ASP A 297 9.24 22.88 -6.30
CA ASP A 297 10.32 22.92 -5.32
C ASP A 297 10.98 21.55 -5.09
N ALA A 298 10.48 20.48 -5.73
CA ALA A 298 11.07 19.14 -5.69
C ALA A 298 12.17 18.96 -6.77
N GLY A 299 12.81 17.79 -6.77
CA GLY A 299 13.82 17.44 -7.77
C GLY A 299 13.24 17.24 -9.19
N GLU A 300 14.11 17.24 -10.19
CA GLU A 300 13.72 16.87 -11.57
C GLU A 300 13.21 15.42 -11.60
N GLY A 301 12.06 15.18 -12.23
CA GLY A 301 11.42 13.87 -12.24
C GLY A 301 10.48 13.61 -11.06
N ASP A 302 10.11 14.64 -10.30
CA ASP A 302 8.99 14.57 -9.35
C ASP A 302 7.68 14.22 -10.06
N LEU A 303 6.95 13.26 -9.50
CA LEU A 303 5.69 12.74 -10.04
C LEU A 303 4.56 12.88 -9.00
N THR A 304 4.62 13.92 -8.16
CA THR A 304 3.52 14.24 -7.24
C THR A 304 2.21 14.32 -8.01
N MET A 305 1.13 13.82 -7.40
CA MET A 305 -0.17 13.73 -8.04
C MET A 305 -1.23 14.51 -7.27
N GLU A 306 -2.13 15.13 -8.01
CA GLU A 306 -3.34 15.76 -7.48
C GLU A 306 -4.49 14.76 -7.58
N ILE A 307 -5.11 14.43 -6.43
CA ILE A 307 -6.28 13.56 -6.32
C ILE A 307 -7.55 14.44 -6.27
N ASP A 308 -8.56 14.09 -7.08
CA ASP A 308 -9.88 14.71 -6.99
C ASP A 308 -10.74 14.00 -5.93
N TYR A 309 -10.71 14.52 -4.71
CA TYR A 309 -11.52 14.00 -3.60
C TYR A 309 -13.03 14.25 -3.73
N ALA A 310 -13.45 15.15 -4.63
CA ALA A 310 -14.84 15.54 -4.80
C ALA A 310 -15.55 14.77 -5.91
N VAL A 311 -14.96 13.69 -6.42
CA VAL A 311 -15.54 12.87 -7.50
C VAL A 311 -16.96 12.41 -7.17
N GLN A 312 -17.89 12.67 -8.08
CA GLN A 312 -19.31 12.27 -7.97
C GLN A 312 -19.67 11.30 -9.09
N ASP A 313 -19.13 10.09 -9.03
CA ASP A 313 -19.39 9.03 -10.01
C ASP A 313 -19.84 7.76 -9.30
N SER A 314 -20.93 7.16 -9.79
CA SER A 314 -21.49 5.89 -9.30
C SER A 314 -20.55 4.69 -9.40
N ALA A 315 -19.44 4.78 -10.14
CA ALA A 315 -18.41 3.76 -10.23
C ALA A 315 -17.16 4.06 -9.38
N ALA A 316 -17.03 5.28 -8.84
CA ALA A 316 -15.81 5.74 -8.18
C ALA A 316 -15.95 5.74 -6.66
N TYR A 317 -15.08 4.99 -5.98
CA TYR A 317 -14.94 5.15 -4.53
C TYR A 317 -14.19 6.46 -4.24
N PRO A 318 -14.69 7.35 -3.36
CA PRO A 318 -14.18 8.71 -3.25
C PRO A 318 -13.05 8.91 -2.22
N VAL A 319 -12.87 7.96 -1.30
CA VAL A 319 -11.85 8.09 -0.23
C VAL A 319 -10.60 7.34 -0.66
N LEU A 320 -9.60 8.08 -1.13
CA LEU A 320 -8.48 7.54 -1.89
C LEU A 320 -7.15 7.99 -1.29
N LEU A 321 -6.09 7.24 -1.59
CA LEU A 321 -4.71 7.66 -1.39
C LEU A 321 -3.82 7.19 -2.53
N LEU A 322 -2.66 7.84 -2.65
CA LEU A 322 -1.51 7.38 -3.42
C LEU A 322 -0.31 7.37 -2.49
N THR A 323 0.48 6.29 -2.55
CA THR A 323 1.74 6.18 -1.81
C THR A 323 2.90 6.46 -2.74
N TYR A 324 3.78 7.36 -2.30
CA TYR A 324 5.02 7.72 -2.95
C TYR A 324 6.21 7.00 -2.32
N GLU A 325 7.13 6.55 -3.15
CA GLU A 325 8.50 6.27 -2.75
C GLU A 325 9.35 7.53 -2.94
N ILE A 326 9.85 8.05 -1.83
CA ILE A 326 10.64 9.28 -1.75
C ILE A 326 12.11 8.90 -1.79
N VAL A 327 12.80 9.41 -2.81
CA VAL A 327 14.20 9.11 -3.12
C VAL A 327 14.94 10.37 -3.56
N CYS A 328 16.26 10.38 -3.45
CA CYS A 328 17.06 11.42 -4.06
C CYS A 328 17.12 11.17 -5.57
N GLN A 329 16.92 12.19 -6.42
CA GLN A 329 17.20 12.03 -7.85
C GLN A 329 18.71 11.84 -8.09
N SER A 330 19.54 12.59 -7.36
CA SER A 330 21.00 12.45 -7.33
C SER A 330 21.53 12.50 -5.90
N GLY A 331 22.70 11.91 -5.67
CA GLY A 331 23.35 11.89 -4.35
C GLY A 331 22.90 10.72 -3.48
N ASN A 332 22.34 9.68 -4.06
CA ASN A 332 22.04 8.45 -3.33
C ASN A 332 23.33 7.78 -2.85
N ALA A 333 23.25 7.06 -1.72
CA ALA A 333 24.41 6.33 -1.22
C ALA A 333 24.79 5.19 -2.20
N ALA A 334 26.04 5.20 -2.66
CA ALA A 334 26.52 4.31 -3.72
C ALA A 334 26.43 2.81 -3.38
N ASP A 335 26.43 2.46 -2.10
CA ASP A 335 26.27 1.09 -1.61
C ASP A 335 24.82 0.61 -1.62
N THR A 336 23.84 1.51 -1.49
CA THR A 336 22.41 1.17 -1.50
C THR A 336 21.71 1.43 -2.83
N LEU A 337 22.25 2.32 -3.66
CA LEU A 337 21.63 2.77 -4.90
C LEU A 337 21.31 1.61 -5.87
N PRO A 338 22.23 0.67 -6.17
CA PRO A 338 21.93 -0.41 -7.13
C PRO A 338 20.74 -1.28 -6.70
N LEU A 339 20.65 -1.60 -5.39
CA LEU A 339 19.54 -2.39 -4.86
C LEU A 339 18.25 -1.58 -4.77
N THR A 340 18.34 -0.29 -4.45
CA THR A 340 17.17 0.61 -4.43
C THR A 340 16.57 0.76 -5.83
N GLN A 341 17.39 1.05 -6.85
CA GLN A 341 16.95 1.12 -8.24
C GLN A 341 16.34 -0.20 -8.70
N SER A 342 17.06 -1.31 -8.51
CA SER A 342 16.58 -2.62 -8.95
C SER A 342 15.23 -2.99 -8.32
N PHE A 343 15.08 -2.77 -7.00
CA PHE A 343 13.83 -3.03 -6.31
C PHE A 343 12.69 -2.12 -6.81
N LEU A 344 12.92 -0.81 -6.93
CA LEU A 344 11.89 0.13 -7.40
C LEU A 344 11.53 -0.07 -8.88
N THR A 345 12.49 -0.49 -9.72
CA THR A 345 12.23 -0.87 -11.12
C THR A 345 11.30 -2.08 -11.16
N TYR A 346 11.53 -3.08 -10.30
CA TYR A 346 10.64 -4.23 -10.18
C TYR A 346 9.24 -3.83 -9.71
N THR A 347 9.12 -3.02 -8.64
CA THR A 347 7.80 -2.62 -8.13
C THR A 347 7.02 -1.80 -9.15
N ALA A 348 7.70 -0.95 -9.93
CA ALA A 348 7.10 -0.16 -11.01
C ALA A 348 6.74 -0.98 -12.25
N SER A 349 7.31 -2.17 -12.41
CA SER A 349 7.09 -3.01 -13.60
C SER A 349 5.67 -3.56 -13.65
N THR A 350 5.21 -3.92 -14.86
CA THR A 350 3.95 -4.65 -15.04
C THR A 350 3.87 -5.91 -14.17
N GLU A 351 4.99 -6.62 -13.95
CA GLU A 351 5.03 -7.80 -13.09
C GLU A 351 4.76 -7.42 -11.62
N GLY A 352 5.45 -6.41 -11.09
CA GLY A 352 5.26 -5.91 -9.73
C GLY A 352 3.88 -5.31 -9.50
N GLN A 353 3.36 -4.56 -10.47
CA GLN A 353 2.04 -3.93 -10.39
C GLN A 353 0.89 -4.95 -10.50
N SER A 354 1.06 -6.04 -11.25
CA SER A 354 -0.01 -7.02 -11.51
C SER A 354 -0.57 -7.72 -10.28
N MET A 355 0.17 -7.77 -9.18
CA MET A 355 -0.28 -8.41 -7.95
C MET A 355 -1.21 -7.55 -7.10
N LEU A 356 -1.16 -6.22 -7.27
CA LEU A 356 -1.81 -5.24 -6.39
C LEU A 356 -3.33 -5.37 -6.33
N SER A 357 -3.99 -5.51 -7.48
CA SER A 357 -5.45 -5.63 -7.52
C SER A 357 -5.96 -6.87 -6.78
N GLY A 358 -5.17 -7.93 -6.72
CA GLY A 358 -5.51 -9.17 -6.01
C GLY A 358 -5.44 -9.05 -4.48
N ILE A 359 -4.88 -7.96 -3.96
CA ILE A 359 -4.67 -7.71 -2.53
C ILE A 359 -5.23 -6.35 -2.08
N GLY A 360 -6.20 -5.80 -2.81
CA GLY A 360 -6.95 -4.61 -2.39
C GLY A 360 -6.36 -3.26 -2.81
N TYR A 361 -5.26 -3.23 -3.57
CA TYR A 361 -4.61 -2.01 -4.03
C TYR A 361 -4.93 -1.66 -5.49
N VAL A 362 -4.64 -0.41 -5.86
CA VAL A 362 -4.77 0.11 -7.22
C VAL A 362 -3.38 0.16 -7.87
N PRO A 363 -3.17 -0.55 -9.00
CA PRO A 363 -1.94 -0.44 -9.76
C PRO A 363 -1.83 0.91 -10.47
N LEU A 364 -0.62 1.29 -10.81
CA LEU A 364 -0.35 2.48 -11.62
C LEU A 364 -1.02 2.35 -13.01
N PRO A 365 -1.65 3.40 -13.55
CA PRO A 365 -2.13 3.41 -14.93
C PRO A 365 -0.94 3.45 -15.90
N GLY A 366 -1.09 2.83 -17.08
CA GLY A 366 0.06 2.54 -17.97
C GLY A 366 0.94 3.73 -18.40
N GLU A 367 0.39 4.94 -18.57
CA GLU A 367 1.23 6.13 -18.85
C GLU A 367 2.08 6.50 -17.63
N LEU A 368 1.52 6.37 -16.42
CA LEU A 368 2.23 6.64 -15.18
C LEU A 368 3.29 5.57 -14.89
N GLU A 369 3.03 4.29 -15.19
CA GLU A 369 4.05 3.22 -15.09
C GLU A 369 5.33 3.59 -15.87
N THR A 370 5.18 4.16 -17.07
CA THR A 370 6.32 4.57 -17.90
C THR A 370 7.07 5.75 -17.27
N GLN A 371 6.35 6.78 -16.80
CA GLN A 371 6.97 7.93 -16.13
C GLN A 371 7.71 7.53 -14.85
N VAL A 372 7.12 6.63 -14.06
CA VAL A 372 7.71 6.08 -12.84
C VAL A 372 8.97 5.28 -13.18
N ALA A 373 8.94 4.42 -14.20
CA ALA A 373 10.11 3.67 -14.64
C ALA A 373 11.24 4.62 -15.09
N ASP A 374 10.93 5.68 -15.83
CA ASP A 374 11.91 6.69 -16.25
C ASP A 374 12.52 7.42 -15.04
N ALA A 375 11.70 7.80 -14.06
CA ALA A 375 12.17 8.45 -12.82
C ALA A 375 13.12 7.54 -12.03
N VAL A 376 12.76 6.26 -11.84
CA VAL A 376 13.61 5.28 -11.13
C VAL A 376 14.92 5.01 -11.88
N ASN A 377 14.88 4.93 -13.21
CA ASN A 377 16.08 4.72 -14.02
C ASN A 377 17.02 5.96 -14.02
N SER A 378 16.50 7.14 -13.68
CA SER A 378 17.27 8.38 -13.60
C SER A 378 18.02 8.60 -12.29
N LEU A 379 17.79 7.75 -11.27
CA LEU A 379 18.44 7.89 -9.96
C LEU A 379 19.96 7.73 -10.09
N SER A 380 20.71 8.56 -9.36
CA SER A 380 22.18 8.56 -9.41
C SER A 380 22.87 8.82 -8.07
#